data_AF-A0AA95M747-F1
#
_entry.id   AF-A0AA95M747-F1
#
_cell.length_a   1.000
_cell.length_b   1.000
_cell.length_c   1.000
_cell.angle_alpha   90.00
_cell.angle_beta   90.00
_cell.angle_gamma   90.00
#
_symmetry.space_group_name_H-M   'P 1'
#
loop_
_entity.id
_entity.type
_entity.pdbx_description
1 polymer ?
#
loop_
_entity_poly.entity_id
_entity_poly.type
_entity_poly.pdbx_seq_one_letter_code
_entity_poly.pdbx_strand_id
1 'polypeptide(L)'
;MSDRNRKKSSVAYGYVTLVGTEPILVRPNENIRFNQHGSLKNICFSQNRSTITILKTGDYKIEYTLLIDGPASTSTYGIFLNHSLVPGNLTNFGITRQVNNATLMLIGQAIIRIRKNSTIELRNIGTATDTLLPILGNNNINAASFSMVKLSQC
;
A
#
# COMPACT_ATOMS: atom_id res chain seq x y z
N MET A 1 -12.05 23.46 36.45
CA MET A 1 -11.32 23.21 35.18
C MET A 1 -11.84 21.90 34.59
N SER A 2 -12.26 21.92 33.33
CA SER A 2 -13.11 20.91 32.69
C SER A 2 -12.28 19.89 31.90
N ASP A 3 -11.99 18.73 32.49
CA ASP A 3 -11.39 17.57 31.82
C ASP A 3 -12.44 16.53 31.39
N ARG A 4 -13.42 16.95 30.57
CA ARG A 4 -14.51 16.05 30.15
C ARG A 4 -14.83 15.99 28.66
N ASN A 5 -13.84 16.22 27.79
CA ASN A 5 -14.05 15.97 26.35
C ASN A 5 -12.77 15.62 25.55
N ARG A 6 -11.86 14.80 26.10
CA ARG A 6 -10.87 14.12 25.25
C ARG A 6 -11.62 13.07 24.42
N LYS A 7 -12.09 13.46 23.22
CA LYS A 7 -12.62 12.52 22.22
C LYS A 7 -11.63 11.36 22.14
N LYS A 8 -12.02 10.17 22.64
CA LYS A 8 -11.21 8.95 22.49
C LYS A 8 -10.83 8.85 21.02
N SER A 9 -9.54 8.99 20.70
CA SER A 9 -9.07 8.67 19.35
C SER A 9 -9.47 7.23 19.08
N SER A 10 -10.42 7.04 18.15
CA SER A 10 -10.81 5.70 17.77
C SER A 10 -9.65 5.08 16.99
N VAL A 11 -9.02 4.06 17.57
CA VAL A 11 -7.98 3.25 16.92
C VAL A 11 -8.47 2.79 15.55
N ALA A 12 -7.64 2.92 14.52
CA ALA A 12 -7.90 2.31 13.23
C ALA A 12 -6.61 1.70 12.70
N TYR A 13 -6.69 0.47 12.19
CA TYR A 13 -5.56 -0.20 11.57
C TYR A 13 -6.06 -1.19 10.52
N GLY A 14 -5.19 -1.52 9.57
CA GLY A 14 -5.47 -2.50 8.54
C GLY A 14 -4.20 -3.11 7.97
N TYR A 15 -4.31 -4.36 7.55
CA TYR A 15 -3.25 -5.11 6.90
C TYR A 15 -3.84 -5.89 5.73
N VAL A 16 -3.32 -5.69 4.53
CA VAL A 16 -3.72 -6.43 3.32
C VAL A 16 -2.48 -6.96 2.61
N THR A 17 -2.64 -8.10 1.94
CA THR A 17 -1.57 -8.78 1.22
C THR A 17 -2.02 -9.23 -0.15
N LEU A 18 -1.05 -9.33 -1.05
CA LEU A 18 -1.19 -9.95 -2.35
C LEU A 18 -0.38 -11.23 -2.32
N VAL A 19 -1.07 -12.35 -2.44
CA VAL A 19 -0.47 -13.68 -2.61
C VAL A 19 -0.88 -14.25 -3.96
N GLY A 20 -0.16 -15.27 -4.44
CA GLY A 20 -0.46 -15.95 -5.69
C GLY A 20 0.35 -17.21 -5.83
N THR A 21 0.14 -17.92 -6.94
CA THR A 21 0.88 -19.14 -7.28
C THR A 21 1.74 -18.97 -8.52
N GLU A 22 1.75 -17.78 -9.12
CA GLU A 22 2.47 -17.46 -10.35
C GLU A 22 2.92 -16.00 -10.32
N PRO A 23 3.97 -15.60 -11.05
CA PRO A 23 4.38 -14.20 -11.17
C PRO A 23 3.23 -13.27 -11.59
N ILE A 24 3.13 -12.11 -10.95
CA ILE A 24 2.01 -11.18 -11.13
C ILE A 24 2.52 -9.92 -11.84
N LEU A 25 2.03 -9.68 -13.06
CA LEU A 25 2.38 -8.49 -13.82
C LEU A 25 1.56 -7.27 -13.36
N VAL A 26 2.23 -6.14 -13.13
CA VAL A 26 1.61 -4.87 -12.77
C VAL A 26 2.05 -3.80 -13.76
N ARG A 27 1.15 -3.44 -14.67
CA ARG A 27 1.43 -2.45 -15.71
C ARG A 27 1.52 -1.02 -15.16
N PRO A 28 2.13 -0.07 -15.89
CA PRO A 28 2.00 1.35 -15.59
C PRO A 28 0.53 1.76 -15.40
N ASN A 29 0.28 2.55 -14.36
CA ASN A 29 -1.05 2.98 -13.91
C ASN A 29 -1.97 1.88 -13.38
N GLU A 30 -1.49 0.65 -13.20
CA GLU A 30 -2.26 -0.44 -12.62
C GLU A 30 -2.17 -0.46 -11.08
N ASN A 31 -3.30 -0.72 -10.43
CA ASN A 31 -3.37 -0.89 -8.98
C ASN A 31 -2.81 -2.26 -8.57
N ILE A 32 -2.12 -2.31 -7.43
CA ILE A 32 -1.86 -3.56 -6.73
C ILE A 32 -3.19 -4.16 -6.28
N ARG A 33 -3.49 -5.36 -6.79
CA ARG A 33 -4.75 -6.04 -6.52
C ARG A 33 -4.66 -6.96 -5.32
N PHE A 34 -4.48 -6.39 -4.12
CA PHE A 34 -4.50 -7.17 -2.88
C PHE A 34 -5.70 -8.14 -2.85
N ASN A 35 -5.49 -9.34 -2.31
CA ASN A 35 -6.48 -10.42 -2.33
C ASN A 35 -6.64 -11.13 -0.99
N GLN A 36 -5.88 -10.74 0.02
CA GLN A 36 -6.01 -11.22 1.39
C GLN A 36 -5.93 -10.04 2.37
N HIS A 37 -6.45 -10.24 3.57
CA HIS A 37 -6.35 -9.27 4.65
C HIS A 37 -6.16 -9.94 5.99
N GLY A 38 -5.40 -9.27 6.86
CA GLY A 38 -5.31 -9.61 8.26
C GLY A 38 -6.38 -8.90 9.09
N SER A 39 -6.01 -8.50 10.29
CA SER A 39 -6.91 -7.78 11.19
C SER A 39 -7.23 -6.38 10.66
N LEU A 40 -8.51 -6.03 10.66
CA LEU A 40 -9.01 -4.71 10.26
C LEU A 40 -9.82 -4.08 11.40
N LYS A 41 -9.56 -2.82 11.72
CA LYS A 41 -10.36 -2.04 12.67
C LYS A 41 -10.61 -0.66 12.10
N ASN A 42 -11.89 -0.27 11.99
CA ASN A 42 -12.29 1.01 11.40
C ASN A 42 -11.72 1.24 9.97
N ILE A 43 -11.47 0.15 9.25
CA ILE A 43 -11.01 0.07 7.87
C ILE A 43 -11.80 -1.06 7.21
N CYS A 44 -12.22 -0.86 5.96
CA CYS A 44 -12.89 -1.88 5.16
C CYS A 44 -12.01 -2.21 3.95
N PHE A 45 -11.96 -3.48 3.55
CA PHE A 45 -11.23 -3.94 2.38
C PHE A 45 -12.20 -4.62 1.41
N SER A 46 -12.16 -4.20 0.14
CA SER A 46 -12.94 -4.82 -0.93
C SER A 46 -11.99 -5.53 -1.88
N GLN A 47 -11.97 -6.87 -1.82
CA GLN A 47 -11.13 -7.71 -2.67
C GLN A 47 -11.43 -7.49 -4.16
N ASN A 48 -12.72 -7.49 -4.55
CA ASN A 48 -13.14 -7.33 -5.94
C ASN A 48 -12.76 -5.98 -6.55
N ARG A 49 -12.62 -4.95 -5.72
CA ARG A 49 -12.26 -3.59 -6.16
C ARG A 49 -10.81 -3.25 -5.89
N SER A 50 -10.08 -4.11 -5.17
CA SER A 50 -8.72 -3.84 -4.67
C SER A 50 -8.58 -2.49 -3.97
N THR A 51 -9.62 -2.09 -3.22
CA THR A 51 -9.69 -0.80 -2.54
C THR A 51 -9.79 -0.97 -1.04
N ILE A 52 -9.11 -0.09 -0.32
CA ILE A 52 -9.17 0.02 1.14
C ILE A 52 -9.96 1.29 1.47
N THR A 53 -11.03 1.19 2.24
CA THR A 53 -11.86 2.34 2.66
C THR A 53 -11.61 2.69 4.12
N ILE A 54 -11.36 3.96 4.38
CA ILE A 54 -11.09 4.49 5.72
C ILE A 54 -12.37 4.93 6.41
N LEU A 55 -12.66 4.40 7.60
CA LEU A 55 -13.93 4.71 8.30
C LEU A 55 -13.80 5.85 9.32
N LYS A 56 -12.59 6.39 9.52
CA LYS A 56 -12.28 7.45 10.48
C LYS A 56 -11.29 8.45 9.90
N THR A 57 -11.59 9.75 10.00
CA THR A 57 -10.61 10.79 9.65
C THR A 57 -9.44 10.75 10.64
N GLY A 58 -8.22 10.88 10.14
CA GLY A 58 -7.01 10.78 10.95
C GLY A 58 -5.73 11.00 10.16
N ASP A 59 -4.62 11.09 10.88
CA ASP A 59 -3.29 10.92 10.31
C ASP A 59 -2.94 9.44 10.40
N TYR A 60 -2.48 8.88 9.30
CA TYR A 60 -2.20 7.46 9.18
C TYR A 60 -0.74 7.28 8.81
N LYS A 61 -0.01 6.49 9.59
CA LYS A 61 1.22 5.86 9.10
C LYS A 61 0.78 4.76 8.13
N ILE A 62 1.27 4.85 6.91
CA ILE A 62 1.10 3.84 5.87
C ILE A 62 2.47 3.24 5.54
N GLU A 63 2.49 1.95 5.26
CA GLU A 63 3.70 1.24 4.87
C GLU A 63 3.33 0.16 3.87
N TYR A 64 4.10 0.03 2.81
CA TYR A 64 3.96 -1.05 1.85
C TYR A 64 5.30 -1.68 1.51
N THR A 65 5.23 -2.96 1.15
CA THR A 65 6.37 -3.74 0.69
C THR A 65 5.97 -4.48 -0.57
N LEU A 66 6.80 -4.40 -1.61
CA LEU A 66 6.63 -5.11 -2.88
C LEU A 66 7.87 -5.94 -3.15
N LEU A 67 7.68 -7.21 -3.53
CA LEU A 67 8.75 -8.06 -4.00
C LEU A 67 8.72 -8.12 -5.53
N ILE A 68 9.67 -7.45 -6.16
CA ILE A 68 9.74 -7.22 -7.60
C ILE A 68 10.87 -8.09 -8.18
N ASP A 69 10.58 -8.80 -9.26
CA ASP A 69 11.59 -9.51 -10.03
C ASP A 69 12.36 -8.56 -10.95
N GLY A 70 13.67 -8.79 -11.07
CA GLY A 70 14.53 -8.10 -12.01
C GLY A 70 14.49 -8.75 -13.40
N PRO A 71 14.69 -8.01 -14.50
CA PRO A 71 15.18 -6.63 -14.52
C PRO A 71 14.10 -5.58 -14.27
N ALA A 72 14.40 -4.64 -13.38
CA ALA A 72 13.54 -3.52 -13.05
C ALA A 72 14.21 -2.20 -13.45
N SER A 73 13.60 -1.44 -14.36
CA SER A 73 14.15 -0.18 -14.88
C SER A 73 13.54 1.05 -14.21
N THR A 74 12.23 0.99 -13.94
CA THR A 74 11.42 2.08 -13.42
C THR A 74 10.26 1.53 -12.58
N SER A 75 10.57 0.93 -11.44
CA SER A 75 9.55 0.44 -10.50
C SER A 75 9.29 1.52 -9.45
N THR A 76 8.31 2.37 -9.71
CA THR A 76 7.90 3.44 -8.80
C THR A 76 6.44 3.29 -8.46
N TYR A 77 6.12 3.33 -7.16
CA TYR A 77 4.76 3.17 -6.67
C TYR A 77 4.32 4.38 -5.87
N GLY A 78 3.05 4.72 -6.01
CA GLY A 78 2.42 5.85 -5.35
C GLY A 78 1.10 5.46 -4.71
N ILE A 79 0.72 6.21 -3.68
CA ILE A 79 -0.56 6.05 -3.01
C ILE A 79 -1.56 7.01 -3.62
N PHE A 80 -2.73 6.47 -3.97
CA PHE A 80 -3.85 7.24 -4.48
C PHE A 80 -4.93 7.30 -3.41
N LEU A 81 -5.42 8.51 -3.13
CA LEU A 81 -6.60 8.77 -2.33
C LEU A 81 -7.74 9.15 -3.26
N ASN A 82 -8.85 8.41 -3.23
CA ASN A 82 -10.00 8.67 -4.10
C ASN A 82 -9.58 8.81 -5.59
N HIS A 83 -8.75 7.88 -6.07
CA HIS A 83 -8.20 7.86 -7.42
C HIS A 83 -7.29 9.06 -7.79
N SER A 84 -6.93 9.92 -6.83
CA SER A 84 -5.97 11.02 -7.03
C SER A 84 -4.66 10.70 -6.31
N LEU A 85 -3.54 10.87 -7.00
CA LEU A 85 -2.21 10.67 -6.40
C LEU A 85 -2.02 11.63 -5.22
N VAL A 86 -1.45 11.15 -4.12
CA VAL A 86 -1.08 12.03 -3.00
C VAL A 86 -0.11 13.12 -3.50
N PRO A 87 -0.43 14.42 -3.32
CA PRO A 87 0.36 15.52 -3.87
C PRO A 87 1.81 15.57 -3.36
N GLY A 88 2.67 16.27 -4.10
CA GLY A 88 4.05 16.55 -3.68
C GLY A 88 4.97 15.34 -3.69
N ASN A 89 4.59 14.26 -4.38
CA ASN A 89 5.34 13.01 -4.46
C ASN A 89 5.63 12.36 -3.09
N LEU A 90 4.84 12.71 -2.06
CA LEU A 90 5.06 12.29 -0.66
C LEU A 90 4.97 10.77 -0.45
N THR A 91 4.45 10.04 -1.42
CA THR A 91 4.28 8.58 -1.37
C THR A 91 4.93 7.86 -2.55
N ASN A 92 5.67 8.60 -3.39
CA ASN A 92 6.24 8.08 -4.62
C ASN A 92 7.61 7.49 -4.30
N PHE A 93 7.68 6.18 -4.12
CA PHE A 93 8.92 5.48 -3.79
C PHE A 93 9.21 4.45 -4.86
N GLY A 94 10.49 4.28 -5.19
CA GLY A 94 10.87 3.41 -6.28
C GLY A 94 12.34 3.51 -6.65
N ILE A 95 12.65 2.82 -7.74
CA ILE A 95 13.93 2.92 -8.44
C ILE A 95 13.70 3.49 -9.83
N THR A 96 14.59 4.38 -10.27
CA THR A 96 14.56 4.99 -11.61
C THR A 96 15.81 4.65 -12.40
N ARG A 97 16.42 3.50 -12.10
CA ARG A 97 17.61 2.98 -12.76
C ARG A 97 17.45 1.49 -13.00
N GLN A 98 18.10 0.99 -14.04
CA GLN A 98 18.15 -0.43 -14.33
C GLN A 98 18.81 -1.20 -13.18
N VAL A 99 18.12 -2.24 -12.72
CA VAL A 99 18.67 -3.26 -11.83
C VAL A 99 18.40 -4.62 -12.45
N ASN A 100 19.46 -5.33 -12.82
CA ASN A 100 19.38 -6.63 -13.48
C ASN A 100 19.67 -7.76 -12.48
N ASN A 101 19.10 -8.95 -12.73
CA ASN A 101 19.42 -10.20 -12.03
C ASN A 101 19.32 -10.12 -10.50
N ALA A 102 18.33 -9.38 -9.99
CA ALA A 102 18.11 -9.23 -8.56
C ALA A 102 16.63 -9.29 -8.23
N THR A 103 16.29 -9.97 -7.14
CA THR A 103 14.99 -9.83 -6.50
C THR A 103 15.02 -8.59 -5.61
N LEU A 104 14.12 -7.64 -5.87
CA LEU A 104 14.08 -6.36 -5.19
C LEU A 104 12.95 -6.30 -4.20
N MET A 105 13.25 -5.79 -3.01
CA MET A 105 12.24 -5.43 -2.02
C MET A 105 12.10 -3.92 -1.99
N LEU A 106 11.01 -3.41 -2.55
CA LEU A 106 10.66 -1.99 -2.48
C LEU A 106 9.81 -1.74 -1.24
N ILE A 107 10.26 -0.82 -0.37
CA ILE A 107 9.53 -0.40 0.81
C ILE A 107 9.20 1.09 0.67
N GLY A 108 7.92 1.43 0.81
CA GLY A 108 7.45 2.81 0.90
C GLY A 108 6.76 3.05 2.23
N GLN A 109 7.05 4.18 2.88
CA GLN A 109 6.43 4.57 4.13
C GLN A 109 6.12 6.06 4.12
N ALA A 110 4.94 6.44 4.59
CA ALA A 110 4.57 7.84 4.74
C ALA A 110 3.60 8.04 5.91
N ILE A 111 3.47 9.27 6.38
CA ILE A 111 2.37 9.70 7.26
C ILE A 111 1.54 10.69 6.47
N ILE A 112 0.26 10.37 6.24
CA ILE A 112 -0.65 11.21 5.47
C ILE A 112 -1.97 11.42 6.20
N ARG A 113 -2.54 12.62 6.03
CA ARG A 113 -3.87 12.95 6.54
C ARG A 113 -4.93 12.36 5.61
N ILE A 114 -5.80 11.50 6.14
CA ILE A 114 -6.86 10.83 5.36
C ILE A 114 -8.22 11.16 5.95
N ARG A 115 -9.20 11.47 5.08
CA ARG A 115 -10.59 11.75 5.48
C ARG A 115 -11.38 10.46 5.57
N LYS A 116 -12.42 10.45 6.42
CA LYS A 116 -13.42 9.38 6.45
C LYS A 116 -14.01 9.18 5.04
N ASN A 117 -14.27 7.92 4.70
CA ASN A 117 -14.75 7.42 3.42
C ASN A 117 -13.77 7.58 2.25
N SER A 118 -12.53 8.02 2.49
CA SER A 118 -11.50 7.96 1.46
C SER A 118 -11.19 6.51 1.09
N THR A 119 -11.03 6.25 -0.20
CA THR A 119 -10.45 5.01 -0.72
C THR A 119 -8.95 5.16 -0.89
N ILE A 120 -8.21 4.08 -0.69
CA ILE A 120 -6.78 3.99 -0.88
C ILE A 120 -6.49 2.93 -1.93
N GLU A 121 -5.60 3.27 -2.84
CA GLU A 121 -5.03 2.37 -3.84
C GLU A 121 -3.50 2.55 -3.84
N LEU A 122 -2.76 1.45 -4.01
CA LEU A 122 -1.33 1.46 -4.32
C LEU A 122 -1.18 1.19 -5.80
N ARG A 123 -0.50 2.07 -6.54
CA ARG A 123 -0.46 2.00 -8.00
C ARG A 123 0.98 2.09 -8.51
N ASN A 124 1.29 1.33 -9.55
CA ASN A 124 2.52 1.52 -10.31
C ASN A 124 2.41 2.85 -11.07
N ILE A 125 3.25 3.81 -10.73
CA ILE A 125 3.39 5.13 -11.38
C ILE A 125 4.68 5.25 -12.19
N GLY A 126 5.45 4.16 -12.28
CA GLY A 126 6.59 4.03 -13.17
C GLY A 126 6.15 3.89 -14.63
N THR A 127 7.14 3.76 -15.52
CA THR A 127 6.91 3.65 -16.96
C THR A 127 7.05 2.22 -17.49
N ALA A 128 7.47 1.27 -16.64
CA ALA A 128 7.62 -0.13 -16.98
C ALA A 128 6.56 -1.01 -16.29
N THR A 129 6.31 -2.18 -16.89
CA THR A 129 5.54 -3.25 -16.23
C THR A 129 6.46 -3.97 -15.26
N ASP A 130 6.04 -4.06 -14.01
CA ASP A 130 6.77 -4.82 -12.99
C ASP A 130 6.23 -6.24 -12.90
N THR A 131 7.11 -7.18 -12.52
CA THR A 131 6.73 -8.55 -12.18
C THR A 131 6.86 -8.70 -10.67
N LEU A 132 5.75 -8.98 -9.98
CA LEU A 132 5.78 -9.29 -8.56
C LEU A 132 5.91 -10.79 -8.34
N LEU A 133 6.64 -11.17 -7.30
CA LEU A 133 6.99 -12.56 -6.99
C LEU A 133 6.21 -13.07 -5.76
N PRO A 134 5.13 -13.84 -5.93
CA PRO A 134 4.48 -14.52 -4.82
C PRO A 134 5.11 -15.88 -4.48
N ILE A 135 6.16 -16.28 -5.20
CA ILE A 135 6.91 -17.51 -4.95
C ILE A 135 8.40 -17.19 -4.96
N LEU A 136 9.13 -17.68 -3.97
CA LEU A 136 10.60 -17.62 -3.93
C LEU A 136 11.16 -18.94 -3.41
N GLY A 137 12.07 -19.55 -4.17
CA GLY A 137 12.68 -20.84 -3.80
C GLY A 137 11.64 -21.94 -3.53
N ASN A 138 10.61 -22.04 -4.38
CA ASN A 138 9.48 -22.97 -4.26
C ASN A 138 8.56 -22.77 -3.04
N ASN A 139 8.70 -21.66 -2.32
CA ASN A 139 7.81 -21.33 -1.20
C ASN A 139 6.89 -20.18 -1.57
N ASN A 140 5.61 -20.33 -1.23
CA ASN A 140 4.63 -19.24 -1.34
C ASN A 140 4.96 -18.14 -0.33
N ILE A 141 4.99 -16.91 -0.82
CA ILE A 141 5.26 -15.70 -0.05
C ILE A 141 4.29 -14.59 -0.48
N ASN A 142 4.31 -13.47 0.24
CA ASN A 142 3.57 -12.28 -0.18
C ASN A 142 4.31 -11.59 -1.32
N ALA A 143 3.66 -11.44 -2.47
CA ALA A 143 4.13 -10.57 -3.56
C ALA A 143 4.08 -9.08 -3.15
N ALA A 144 3.06 -8.71 -2.37
CA ALA A 144 2.91 -7.37 -1.81
C ALA A 144 2.27 -7.42 -0.43
N SER A 145 2.59 -6.44 0.41
CA SER A 145 1.85 -6.14 1.63
C SER A 145 1.65 -4.65 1.80
N PHE A 146 0.52 -4.27 2.38
CA PHE A 146 0.20 -2.90 2.75
C PHE A 146 -0.38 -2.89 4.16
N SER A 147 0.19 -2.05 5.01
CA SER A 147 -0.27 -1.85 6.38
C SER A 147 -0.54 -0.39 6.64
N MET A 148 -1.46 -0.13 7.57
CA MET A 148 -1.70 1.21 8.04
C MET A 148 -2.19 1.24 9.47
N VAL A 149 -1.80 2.29 10.18
CA VAL A 149 -2.22 2.55 11.55
C VAL A 149 -2.54 4.04 11.68
N LYS A 150 -3.73 4.34 12.20
CA LYS A 150 -4.10 5.70 12.57
C LYS A 150 -3.30 6.11 13.80
N LEU A 151 -2.57 7.21 13.65
CA LEU A 151 -1.84 7.81 14.74
C LEU A 151 -2.84 8.49 15.69
N SER A 152 -2.68 8.24 16.98
CA SER A 152 -3.40 8.98 18.01
C SER A 152 -3.02 10.46 17.90
N GLN A 153 -4.00 11.37 17.93
CA GLN A 153 -3.67 12.75 18.27
C GLN A 153 -3.16 12.74 19.72
N CYS A 154 -1.97 13.28 19.95
CA CYS A 154 -1.47 13.56 21.30
C CYS A 154 -2.49 14.43 22.04
#